data_AF-A0A327H9R1-F1
#
_entry.id   AF-A0A327H9R1-F1
#
_cell.length_a   1.000
_cell.length_b   1.000
_cell.length_c   1.000
_cell.angle_alpha   90.00
_cell.angle_beta   90.00
_cell.angle_gamma   90.00
#
_symmetry.space_group_name_H-M   'P 1'
#
loop_
_entity.id
_entity.type
_entity.pdbx_description
1 polymer ?
#
loop_
_entity_poly.entity_id
_entity_poly.type
_entity_poly.pdbx_seq_one_letter_code
_entity_poly.pdbx_strand_id
1 'polypeptide(L)'
;MEDESWWPQGVAISSLDEALDSGQLKTKWGTVPCWNVNDCLETSWWNQPREFDWGCFADVQPSTIDVLQRDANVTLMRLDKTHLAMAYSIPTSNRTSKLHQQNNLRLSLDSTNLLLPVGGLLLEGKDAVLLFPNAELSDASPEWFGQSLGQIQSSLAEYSSPNDQKRWNQRLKDLEDQLKPNTLWRAPHTSSTVGIPSVRIHPNYTVSLDGKQRALPVNQTVSELLLCSTERLPGIAEFIQLEGRLVEQKEYDSEQIRVFFDHWKKEVPAQWSGRRALSTVLGGAWIWRYYDVLVVNAESVLYGDESRYESAQNWLKDVSRLQAHLGVLRVWKSGVWVGLTTMVVAYYSWQLDSMTTSASIGLAALGAIISLGSNFLYWKKDPPAF
;
A
#
# COMPACT_ATOMS: atom_id res chain seq x y z
N MET A 1 29.61 -3.42 -15.30
CA MET A 1 28.59 -4.19 -14.54
C MET A 1 27.92 -3.35 -13.45
N GLU A 2 28.05 -2.00 -13.47
CA GLU A 2 27.35 -1.09 -12.55
C GLU A 2 25.95 -0.66 -13.08
N ASP A 3 25.47 -1.24 -14.19
CA ASP A 3 24.27 -0.78 -14.92
C ASP A 3 23.03 -1.69 -14.77
N GLU A 4 23.02 -2.60 -13.78
CA GLU A 4 21.83 -3.41 -13.52
C GLU A 4 20.73 -2.56 -12.88
N SER A 5 19.57 -2.43 -13.55
CA SER A 5 18.48 -1.54 -13.11
C SER A 5 17.88 -1.90 -11.75
N TRP A 6 18.09 -3.14 -11.29
CA TRP A 6 17.64 -3.61 -9.99
C TRP A 6 18.63 -3.30 -8.85
N TRP A 7 19.87 -2.93 -9.18
CA TRP A 7 20.92 -2.72 -8.20
C TRP A 7 20.67 -1.42 -7.41
N PRO A 8 20.67 -1.45 -6.06
CA PRO A 8 20.35 -0.29 -5.25
C PRO A 8 21.56 0.65 -5.09
N GLN A 9 22.00 1.23 -6.20
CA GLN A 9 23.22 2.03 -6.32
C GLN A 9 23.32 3.19 -5.32
N GLY A 10 22.20 3.79 -4.89
CA GLY A 10 22.25 4.93 -3.96
C GLY A 10 22.60 4.54 -2.51
N VAL A 11 22.41 3.27 -2.16
CA VAL A 11 22.60 2.78 -0.77
C VAL A 11 23.50 1.56 -0.64
N ALA A 12 23.87 0.88 -1.73
CA ALA A 12 24.77 -0.27 -1.69
C ALA A 12 26.13 0.10 -1.06
N ILE A 13 26.69 -0.81 -0.28
CA ILE A 13 28.01 -0.69 0.37
C ILE A 13 28.98 -1.72 -0.21
N SER A 14 28.52 -2.94 -0.48
CA SER A 14 29.28 -3.98 -1.18
C SER A 14 29.18 -3.79 -2.70
N SER A 15 30.12 -4.36 -3.46
CA SER A 15 29.97 -4.46 -4.92
C SER A 15 28.90 -5.49 -5.31
N LEU A 16 28.44 -5.44 -6.57
CA LEU A 16 27.51 -6.43 -7.12
C LEU A 16 28.10 -7.84 -7.03
N ASP A 17 29.34 -8.01 -7.49
CA ASP A 17 30.03 -9.32 -7.50
C ASP A 17 30.17 -9.88 -6.08
N GLU A 18 30.59 -9.07 -5.10
CA GLU A 18 30.68 -9.49 -3.70
C GLU A 18 29.31 -9.91 -3.12
N ALA A 19 28.25 -9.20 -3.49
CA ALA A 19 26.89 -9.50 -3.02
C ALA A 19 26.36 -10.79 -3.64
N LEU A 20 26.59 -11.02 -4.93
CA LEU A 20 26.20 -12.25 -5.62
C LEU A 20 27.00 -13.46 -5.11
N ASP A 21 28.31 -13.32 -4.91
CA ASP A 21 29.17 -14.38 -4.37
C ASP A 21 28.79 -14.79 -2.94
N SER A 22 28.40 -13.82 -2.11
CA SER A 22 27.98 -14.07 -0.73
C SER A 22 26.49 -14.38 -0.55
N GLY A 23 25.68 -14.15 -1.59
CA GLY A 23 24.21 -14.18 -1.52
C GLY A 23 23.59 -13.08 -0.65
N GLN A 24 24.37 -12.07 -0.26
CA GLN A 24 23.97 -11.03 0.69
C GLN A 24 24.37 -9.64 0.21
N LEU A 25 23.38 -8.79 0.02
CA LEU A 25 23.56 -7.38 -0.31
C LEU A 25 23.61 -6.55 0.97
N LYS A 26 24.73 -5.84 1.18
CA LYS A 26 24.88 -4.87 2.27
C LYS A 26 24.55 -3.46 1.79
N THR A 27 23.63 -2.80 2.48
CA THR A 27 23.23 -1.42 2.21
C THR A 27 23.37 -0.55 3.45
N LYS A 28 23.29 0.78 3.28
CA LYS A 28 23.21 1.75 4.38
C LYS A 28 21.98 1.54 5.30
N TRP A 29 20.94 0.87 4.81
CA TRP A 29 19.70 0.64 5.57
C TRP A 29 19.61 -0.75 6.19
N GLY A 30 20.50 -1.67 5.82
CA GLY A 30 20.49 -3.05 6.31
C GLY A 30 21.06 -4.04 5.31
N THR A 31 21.02 -5.31 5.67
CA THR A 31 21.48 -6.42 4.84
C THR A 31 20.29 -7.27 4.40
N VAL A 32 20.27 -7.66 3.13
CA VAL A 32 19.17 -8.43 2.52
C VAL A 32 19.74 -9.54 1.63
N PRO A 33 19.04 -10.68 1.50
CA PRO A 33 19.45 -11.71 0.56
C PRO A 33 19.33 -11.20 -0.88
N CYS A 34 20.25 -11.63 -1.72
CA CYS A 34 20.20 -11.42 -3.17
C CYS A 34 20.75 -12.65 -3.89
N TRP A 35 20.41 -12.77 -5.17
CA TRP A 35 20.92 -13.84 -6.02
C TRP A 35 20.90 -13.39 -7.48
N ASN A 36 21.61 -14.13 -8.33
CA ASN A 36 21.70 -13.79 -9.74
C ASN A 36 20.48 -14.31 -10.51
N VAL A 37 19.51 -13.42 -10.75
CA VAL A 37 18.31 -13.75 -11.53
C VAL A 37 18.65 -14.16 -12.97
N ASN A 38 19.80 -13.76 -13.52
CA ASN A 38 20.19 -14.21 -14.86
C ASN A 38 20.41 -15.73 -14.90
N ASP A 39 20.72 -16.38 -13.77
CA ASP A 39 20.88 -17.83 -13.72
C ASP A 39 19.56 -18.53 -14.13
N CYS A 40 18.40 -18.01 -13.73
CA CYS A 40 17.11 -18.59 -14.09
C CYS A 40 16.66 -18.29 -15.53
N LEU A 41 17.45 -17.56 -16.31
CA LEU A 41 17.27 -17.40 -17.75
C LEU A 41 17.91 -18.55 -18.54
N GLU A 42 18.71 -19.39 -17.89
CA GLU A 42 19.25 -20.61 -18.48
C GLU A 42 18.31 -21.79 -18.21
N THR A 43 17.95 -22.54 -19.25
CA THR A 43 17.07 -23.72 -19.12
C THR A 43 17.70 -24.82 -18.26
N SER A 44 19.04 -24.92 -18.26
CA SER A 44 19.80 -25.83 -17.40
C SER A 44 19.57 -25.60 -15.90
N TRP A 45 19.31 -24.34 -15.49
CA TRP A 45 19.09 -23.96 -14.09
C TRP A 45 17.80 -24.57 -13.54
N TRP A 46 16.76 -24.67 -14.38
CA TRP A 46 15.46 -25.26 -14.01
C TRP A 46 15.50 -26.78 -13.88
N ASN A 47 16.47 -27.44 -14.52
CA ASN A 47 16.62 -28.90 -14.48
C ASN A 47 17.34 -29.41 -13.22
N GLN A 48 17.69 -28.52 -12.29
CA GLN A 48 18.39 -28.86 -11.06
C GLN A 48 17.40 -28.90 -9.89
N PRO A 49 17.47 -29.91 -9.00
CA PRO A 49 16.64 -29.93 -7.80
C PRO A 49 16.98 -28.71 -6.92
N ARG A 50 15.95 -28.07 -6.36
CA ARG A 50 16.10 -26.90 -5.51
C ARG A 50 15.60 -27.21 -4.11
N GLU A 51 16.32 -26.71 -3.12
CA GLU A 51 15.84 -26.71 -1.75
C GLU A 51 14.78 -25.61 -1.60
N PHE A 52 13.71 -25.88 -0.84
CA PHE A 52 12.61 -24.93 -0.58
C PHE A 52 11.80 -24.51 -1.81
N ASP A 53 11.74 -25.37 -2.83
CA ASP A 53 10.73 -25.27 -3.87
C ASP A 53 9.35 -25.69 -3.33
N TRP A 54 8.29 -25.29 -4.05
CA TRP A 54 6.92 -25.66 -3.69
C TRP A 54 5.99 -25.62 -4.91
N GLY A 55 4.84 -26.29 -4.77
CA GLY A 55 3.83 -26.38 -5.83
C GLY A 55 4.36 -27.15 -7.03
N CYS A 56 4.10 -26.67 -8.24
CA CYS A 56 4.55 -27.32 -9.48
C CYS A 56 6.01 -27.02 -9.87
N PHE A 57 6.79 -26.31 -9.05
CA PHE A 57 8.11 -25.79 -9.45
C PHE A 57 9.08 -26.88 -9.94
N ALA A 58 9.17 -28.01 -9.23
CA ALA A 58 10.02 -29.13 -9.60
C ALA A 58 9.66 -29.79 -10.94
N ASP A 59 8.41 -29.62 -11.39
CA ASP A 59 7.89 -30.20 -12.62
C ASP A 59 8.15 -29.31 -13.85
N VAL A 60 8.59 -28.06 -13.65
CA VAL A 60 8.78 -27.07 -14.73
C VAL A 60 10.19 -27.16 -15.30
N GLN A 61 10.29 -27.66 -16.53
CA GLN A 61 11.54 -27.83 -17.28
C GLN A 61 11.45 -27.12 -18.64
N PRO A 62 11.65 -25.79 -18.68
CA PRO A 62 11.48 -25.00 -19.89
C PRO A 62 12.57 -25.30 -20.92
N SER A 63 12.19 -25.30 -22.20
CA SER A 63 13.07 -25.39 -23.36
C SER A 63 13.42 -24.01 -23.92
N THR A 64 12.56 -23.02 -23.68
CA THR A 64 12.65 -21.62 -24.10
C THR A 64 12.19 -20.71 -22.97
N ILE A 65 12.92 -19.60 -22.80
CA ILE A 65 12.64 -18.59 -21.78
C ILE A 65 12.63 -17.22 -22.46
N ASP A 66 11.47 -16.57 -22.47
CA ASP A 66 11.30 -15.23 -23.02
C ASP A 66 11.14 -14.21 -21.88
N VAL A 67 12.06 -13.25 -21.76
CA VAL A 67 11.90 -12.15 -20.81
C VAL A 67 10.84 -11.19 -21.34
N LEU A 68 9.73 -11.05 -20.61
CA LEU A 68 8.62 -10.18 -20.98
C LEU A 68 8.83 -8.75 -20.46
N GLN A 69 9.32 -8.62 -19.22
CA GLN A 69 9.50 -7.33 -18.56
C GLN A 69 10.57 -7.39 -17.45
N ARG A 70 11.25 -6.28 -17.24
CA ARG A 70 12.15 -6.04 -16.09
C ARG A 70 11.79 -4.69 -15.48
N ASP A 71 11.25 -4.70 -14.26
CA ASP A 71 10.95 -3.48 -13.49
C ASP A 71 11.69 -3.52 -12.17
N ALA A 72 12.74 -2.71 -12.03
CA ALA A 72 13.58 -2.66 -10.84
C ALA A 72 13.93 -4.08 -10.36
N ASN A 73 13.52 -4.45 -9.15
CA ASN A 73 13.80 -5.74 -8.53
C ASN A 73 13.05 -6.96 -9.12
N VAL A 74 12.22 -6.81 -10.15
CA VAL A 74 11.34 -7.88 -10.65
C VAL A 74 11.63 -8.16 -12.12
N THR A 75 11.83 -9.43 -12.44
CA THR A 75 11.90 -9.94 -13.82
C THR A 75 10.73 -10.88 -14.08
N LEU A 76 9.88 -10.55 -15.05
CA LEU A 76 8.81 -11.41 -15.53
C LEU A 76 9.24 -12.10 -16.82
N MET A 77 9.11 -13.42 -16.86
CA MET A 77 9.48 -14.24 -18.01
C MET A 77 8.40 -15.28 -18.32
N ARG A 78 8.39 -15.74 -19.57
CA ARG A 78 7.53 -16.81 -20.05
C ARG A 78 8.35 -18.08 -20.28
N LEU A 79 7.81 -19.20 -19.83
CA LEU A 79 8.42 -20.53 -19.90
C LEU A 79 7.62 -21.41 -20.86
N ASP A 80 8.10 -21.63 -22.09
CA ASP A 80 7.48 -22.51 -23.11
C ASP A 80 5.98 -22.29 -23.43
N LYS A 81 5.42 -21.14 -23.06
CA LYS A 81 3.96 -20.89 -23.04
C LYS A 81 3.18 -21.79 -22.06
N THR A 82 3.86 -22.43 -21.12
CA THR A 82 3.25 -23.24 -20.05
C THR A 82 3.03 -22.43 -18.78
N HIS A 83 4.01 -21.59 -18.43
CA HIS A 83 3.98 -20.78 -17.21
C HIS A 83 4.51 -19.37 -17.46
N LEU A 84 4.08 -18.44 -16.61
CA LEU A 84 4.81 -17.21 -16.33
C LEU A 84 5.65 -17.42 -15.07
N ALA A 85 6.87 -16.92 -15.06
CA ALA A 85 7.73 -16.89 -13.88
C ALA A 85 8.07 -15.44 -13.52
N MET A 86 7.88 -15.09 -12.25
CA MET A 86 8.24 -13.80 -11.67
C MET A 86 9.40 -14.01 -10.70
N ALA A 87 10.58 -13.51 -11.05
CA ALA A 87 11.79 -13.63 -10.27
C ALA A 87 12.14 -12.29 -9.60
N TYR A 88 12.60 -12.35 -8.34
CA TYR A 88 13.02 -11.20 -7.54
C TYR A 88 14.52 -11.24 -7.29
N SER A 89 15.29 -10.24 -7.75
CA SER A 89 16.75 -10.20 -7.52
C SER A 89 17.10 -10.09 -6.02
N ILE A 90 16.25 -9.39 -5.28
CA ILE A 90 16.27 -9.22 -3.82
C ILE A 90 14.91 -9.70 -3.31
N PRO A 91 14.78 -10.97 -2.86
CA PRO A 91 13.53 -11.49 -2.33
C PRO A 91 13.02 -10.66 -1.14
N THR A 92 11.81 -10.08 -1.25
CA THR A 92 11.34 -9.10 -0.25
C THR A 92 10.33 -9.62 0.75
N SER A 93 9.57 -10.65 0.42
CA SER A 93 8.64 -11.29 1.35
C SER A 93 8.18 -12.65 0.83
N ASN A 94 7.44 -13.40 1.63
CA ASN A 94 6.70 -14.59 1.20
C ASN A 94 5.17 -14.37 1.21
N ARG A 95 4.73 -13.12 1.09
CA ARG A 95 3.31 -12.80 1.16
C ARG A 95 2.56 -13.42 0.00
N THR A 96 3.14 -13.39 -1.20
CA THR A 96 2.50 -13.91 -2.41
C THR A 96 2.40 -15.43 -2.40
N SER A 97 3.47 -16.16 -2.05
CA SER A 97 3.39 -17.63 -1.91
C SER A 97 2.40 -18.05 -0.80
N LYS A 98 2.34 -17.30 0.31
CA LYS A 98 1.36 -17.55 1.38
C LYS A 98 -0.08 -17.44 0.93
N LEU A 99 -0.41 -16.65 -0.09
CA LEU A 99 -1.78 -16.58 -0.63
C LEU A 99 -2.23 -17.94 -1.17
N HIS A 100 -1.33 -18.71 -1.78
CA HIS A 100 -1.62 -20.06 -2.24
C HIS A 100 -1.54 -21.10 -1.12
N GLN A 101 -0.49 -21.02 -0.28
CA GLN A 101 -0.21 -22.04 0.74
C GLN A 101 -1.21 -22.02 1.89
N GLN A 102 -1.85 -20.87 2.17
CA GLN A 102 -2.90 -20.76 3.18
C GLN A 102 -4.27 -21.02 2.57
N ASN A 103 -4.82 -22.21 2.81
CA ASN A 103 -6.07 -22.67 2.19
C ASN A 103 -7.25 -21.70 2.35
N ASN A 104 -7.39 -21.07 3.52
CA ASN A 104 -8.45 -20.09 3.78
C ASN A 104 -8.31 -18.82 2.91
N LEU A 105 -7.08 -18.32 2.73
CA LEU A 105 -6.83 -17.16 1.86
C LEU A 105 -7.04 -17.53 0.39
N ARG A 106 -6.51 -18.68 -0.03
CA ARG A 106 -6.66 -19.20 -1.39
C ARG A 106 -8.14 -19.30 -1.78
N LEU A 107 -8.94 -20.00 -0.98
CA LEU A 107 -10.37 -20.19 -1.26
C LEU A 107 -11.14 -18.86 -1.32
N SER A 108 -10.77 -17.90 -0.47
CA SER A 108 -11.37 -16.56 -0.49
C SER A 108 -10.97 -15.74 -1.74
N LEU A 109 -9.77 -15.97 -2.27
CA LEU A 109 -9.24 -15.27 -3.44
C LEU A 109 -9.60 -15.94 -4.78
N ASP A 110 -9.96 -17.22 -4.80
CA ASP A 110 -10.28 -17.99 -6.01
C ASP A 110 -11.40 -17.35 -6.86
N SER A 111 -12.35 -16.64 -6.23
CA SER A 111 -13.45 -15.96 -6.92
C SER A 111 -13.12 -14.55 -7.41
N THR A 112 -11.91 -14.06 -7.17
CA THR A 112 -11.49 -12.68 -7.49
C THR A 112 -10.80 -12.58 -8.85
N ASN A 113 -10.33 -11.38 -9.21
CA ASN A 113 -9.49 -11.14 -10.38
C ASN A 113 -7.99 -11.38 -10.13
N LEU A 114 -7.61 -11.99 -9.02
CA LEU A 114 -6.22 -12.32 -8.74
C LEU A 114 -5.82 -13.64 -9.41
N LEU A 115 -4.70 -13.67 -10.12
CA LEU A 115 -4.09 -14.93 -10.58
C LEU A 115 -3.11 -15.41 -9.51
N LEU A 116 -3.51 -16.43 -8.75
CA LEU A 116 -2.67 -16.98 -7.69
C LEU A 116 -1.46 -17.74 -8.27
N PRO A 117 -0.30 -17.70 -7.60
CA PRO A 117 0.83 -18.52 -7.99
C PRO A 117 0.49 -20.01 -7.80
N VAL A 118 1.09 -20.87 -8.62
CA VAL A 118 0.91 -22.34 -8.61
C VAL A 118 2.15 -23.10 -8.15
N GLY A 119 3.28 -22.40 -8.02
CA GLY A 119 4.52 -22.92 -7.50
C GLY A 119 5.54 -21.80 -7.30
N GLY A 120 6.72 -22.14 -6.81
CA GLY A 120 7.79 -21.16 -6.64
C GLY A 120 9.00 -21.71 -5.91
N LEU A 121 9.97 -20.83 -5.72
CA LEU A 121 11.22 -21.08 -5.00
C LEU A 121 11.38 -20.02 -3.91
N LEU A 122 11.70 -20.46 -2.70
CA LEU A 122 12.02 -19.57 -1.59
C LEU A 122 13.53 -19.44 -1.40
N LEU A 123 14.01 -18.22 -1.21
CA LEU A 123 15.37 -17.93 -0.73
C LEU A 123 15.26 -17.28 0.65
N GLU A 124 15.87 -17.91 1.66
CA GLU A 124 15.77 -17.49 3.07
C GLU A 124 14.32 -17.26 3.53
N GLY A 125 13.41 -18.13 3.07
CA GLY A 125 11.98 -18.06 3.40
C GLY A 125 11.21 -16.90 2.74
N LYS A 126 11.77 -16.22 1.74
CA LYS A 126 11.13 -15.18 0.92
C LYS A 126 11.03 -15.64 -0.53
N ASP A 127 10.03 -15.13 -1.26
CA ASP A 127 9.80 -15.53 -2.65
C ASP A 127 10.94 -15.04 -3.55
N ALA A 128 11.74 -15.97 -4.07
CA ALA A 128 12.77 -15.71 -5.06
C ALA A 128 12.22 -15.87 -6.48
N VAL A 129 11.42 -16.92 -6.70
CA VAL A 129 10.70 -17.15 -7.95
C VAL A 129 9.27 -17.57 -7.65
N LEU A 130 8.31 -17.02 -8.39
CA LEU A 130 6.90 -17.40 -8.35
C LEU A 130 6.48 -17.86 -9.74
N LEU A 131 5.75 -18.97 -9.80
CA LEU A 131 5.17 -19.51 -11.03
C LEU A 131 3.68 -19.24 -11.08
N PHE A 132 3.20 -18.82 -12.23
CA PHE A 132 1.79 -18.61 -12.53
C PHE A 132 1.42 -19.40 -13.80
N PRO A 133 0.14 -19.77 -13.98
CA PRO A 133 -0.35 -20.26 -15.26
C PRO A 133 0.03 -19.29 -16.39
N ASN A 134 0.38 -19.81 -17.57
CA ASN A 134 0.71 -18.95 -18.71
C ASN A 134 -0.47 -18.02 -19.04
N ALA A 135 -0.17 -16.74 -19.20
CA ALA A 135 -1.12 -15.70 -19.58
C ALA A 135 -0.41 -14.65 -20.44
N GLU A 136 -1.18 -13.82 -21.14
CA GLU A 136 -0.64 -12.73 -21.94
C GLU A 136 -0.68 -11.42 -21.16
N LEU A 137 0.38 -10.62 -21.20
CA LEU A 137 0.36 -9.27 -20.62
C LEU A 137 -0.75 -8.45 -21.29
N SER A 138 -1.47 -7.66 -20.49
CA SER A 138 -2.56 -6.83 -20.96
C SER A 138 -2.67 -5.56 -20.14
N ASP A 139 -3.04 -4.44 -20.74
CA ASP A 139 -3.44 -3.26 -19.98
C ASP A 139 -4.87 -3.42 -19.43
N ALA A 140 -5.17 -2.70 -18.35
CA ALA A 140 -6.48 -2.67 -17.72
C ALA A 140 -7.00 -1.24 -17.58
N SER A 141 -8.32 -1.10 -17.49
CA SER A 141 -8.98 0.19 -17.37
C SER A 141 -9.05 0.67 -15.90
N PRO A 142 -9.27 1.97 -15.64
CA PRO A 142 -9.47 2.48 -14.29
C PRO A 142 -10.60 1.77 -13.54
N GLU A 143 -11.72 1.48 -14.23
CA GLU A 143 -12.85 0.72 -13.68
C GLU A 143 -12.42 -0.67 -13.20
N TRP A 144 -11.64 -1.37 -14.03
CA TRP A 144 -11.19 -2.72 -13.73
C TRP A 144 -10.24 -2.73 -12.54
N PHE A 145 -9.30 -1.77 -12.44
CA PHE A 145 -8.42 -1.66 -11.28
C PHE A 145 -9.21 -1.43 -10.00
N GLY A 146 -10.20 -0.54 -10.05
CA GLY A 146 -11.04 -0.20 -8.90
C GLY A 146 -11.84 -1.40 -8.43
N GLN A 147 -12.51 -2.07 -9.37
CA GLN A 147 -13.29 -3.28 -9.10
C GLN A 147 -12.41 -4.40 -8.55
N SER A 148 -11.29 -4.69 -9.23
CA SER A 148 -10.44 -5.82 -8.87
C SER A 148 -9.81 -5.65 -7.49
N LEU A 149 -9.25 -4.46 -7.20
CA LEU A 149 -8.70 -4.19 -5.88
C LEU A 149 -9.78 -4.28 -4.80
N GLY A 150 -10.95 -3.68 -5.04
CA GLY A 150 -12.04 -3.69 -4.07
C GLY A 150 -12.58 -5.10 -3.80
N GLN A 151 -12.71 -5.94 -4.84
CA GLN A 151 -13.14 -7.34 -4.71
C GLN A 151 -12.13 -8.19 -3.91
N ILE A 152 -10.84 -8.05 -4.20
CA ILE A 152 -9.76 -8.71 -3.45
C ILE A 152 -9.81 -8.30 -1.98
N GLN A 153 -9.93 -7.00 -1.70
CA GLN A 153 -9.95 -6.50 -0.33
C GLN A 153 -11.22 -6.92 0.43
N SER A 154 -12.36 -6.97 -0.26
CA SER A 154 -13.62 -7.46 0.29
C SER A 154 -13.59 -8.94 0.63
N SER A 155 -13.01 -9.78 -0.23
CA SER A 155 -12.89 -11.21 0.07
C SER A 155 -11.99 -11.46 1.28
N LEU A 156 -10.99 -10.60 1.49
CA LEU A 156 -10.07 -10.67 2.62
C LEU A 156 -10.58 -10.01 3.92
N ALA A 157 -11.75 -9.37 3.90
CA ALA A 157 -12.25 -8.60 5.03
C ALA A 157 -12.46 -9.44 6.30
N GLU A 158 -12.87 -10.70 6.16
CA GLU A 158 -13.05 -11.63 7.29
C GLU A 158 -11.73 -11.97 8.00
N TYR A 159 -10.59 -11.84 7.30
CA TYR A 159 -9.25 -12.08 7.84
C TYR A 159 -8.58 -10.82 8.35
N SER A 160 -9.32 -9.70 8.44
CA SER A 160 -8.77 -8.43 8.91
C SER A 160 -8.33 -8.50 10.38
N SER A 161 -7.26 -7.78 10.70
CA SER A 161 -6.85 -7.51 12.07
C SER A 161 -7.50 -6.22 12.58
N PRO A 162 -7.73 -6.09 13.90
CA PRO A 162 -8.18 -4.83 14.47
C PRO A 162 -7.29 -3.64 14.10
N ASN A 163 -7.80 -2.43 14.34
CA ASN A 163 -7.06 -1.20 14.16
C ASN A 163 -5.69 -1.25 14.87
N ASP A 164 -4.60 -1.05 14.14
CA ASP A 164 -3.24 -1.04 14.69
C ASP A 164 -2.54 0.29 14.41
N GLN A 165 -3.23 1.39 14.74
CA GLN A 165 -2.70 2.74 14.56
C GLN A 165 -1.31 2.94 15.17
N LYS A 166 -0.96 2.19 16.23
CA LYS A 166 0.34 2.30 16.87
C LYS A 166 1.45 1.82 15.92
N ARG A 167 1.29 0.64 15.33
CA ARG A 167 2.28 0.11 14.38
C ARG A 167 2.31 0.91 13.08
N TRP A 168 1.17 1.36 12.55
CA TRP A 168 1.15 2.18 11.34
C TRP A 168 1.86 3.53 11.53
N ASN A 169 1.66 4.18 12.68
CA ASN A 169 2.38 5.41 13.01
C ASN A 169 3.87 5.15 13.29
N GLN A 170 4.23 3.98 13.82
CA GLN A 170 5.63 3.58 13.97
C GLN A 170 6.29 3.37 12.61
N ARG A 171 5.62 2.71 11.66
CA ARG A 171 6.09 2.53 10.28
C ARG A 171 6.44 3.87 9.61
N LEU A 172 5.57 4.86 9.75
CA LEU A 172 5.83 6.22 9.27
C LEU A 172 7.06 6.83 9.95
N LYS A 173 7.20 6.64 11.27
CA LYS A 173 8.37 7.09 12.01
C LYS A 173 9.66 6.45 11.48
N ASP A 174 9.65 5.15 11.20
CA ASP A 174 10.83 4.43 10.74
C ASP A 174 11.32 4.98 9.38
N LEU A 175 10.39 5.26 8.46
CA LEU A 175 10.70 5.95 7.20
C LEU A 175 11.22 7.37 7.42
N GLU A 176 10.56 8.15 8.28
CA GLU A 176 10.96 9.53 8.56
C GLU A 176 12.34 9.62 9.24
N ASP A 177 12.66 8.73 10.18
CA ASP A 177 13.97 8.72 10.86
C ASP A 177 15.11 8.46 9.87
N GLN A 178 14.88 7.60 8.88
CA GLN A 178 15.86 7.19 7.89
C GLN A 178 15.99 8.22 6.76
N LEU A 179 14.88 8.72 6.23
CA LEU A 179 14.86 9.67 5.11
C LEU A 179 15.02 11.13 5.56
N LYS A 180 14.79 11.42 6.85
CA LYS A 180 14.79 12.77 7.44
C LYS A 180 14.01 13.79 6.61
N PRO A 181 12.75 13.51 6.22
CA PRO A 181 11.93 14.51 5.60
C PRO A 181 11.76 15.65 6.62
N ASN A 182 11.73 16.91 6.18
CA ASN A 182 11.51 18.06 7.07
C ASN A 182 10.05 18.12 7.60
N THR A 183 9.38 16.97 7.72
CA THR A 183 7.97 16.81 8.04
C THR A 183 7.77 15.58 8.91
N LEU A 184 6.78 15.65 9.80
CA LEU A 184 6.41 14.55 10.70
C LEU A 184 4.90 14.47 10.76
N TRP A 185 4.28 13.36 10.36
CA TRP A 185 2.82 13.24 10.40
C TRP A 185 2.37 11.97 11.12
N ARG A 186 1.57 12.16 12.18
CA ARG A 186 0.83 11.11 12.87
C ARG A 186 -0.67 11.32 12.77
N ALA A 187 -1.41 10.23 12.55
CA ALA A 187 -2.87 10.29 12.44
C ALA A 187 -3.54 9.34 13.44
N PRO A 188 -4.61 9.77 14.12
CA PRO A 188 -5.54 8.84 14.75
C PRO A 188 -6.35 8.16 13.65
N HIS A 189 -6.60 6.87 13.76
CA HIS A 189 -7.43 6.15 12.79
C HIS A 189 -8.80 5.81 13.39
N THR A 190 -9.83 5.69 12.56
CA THR A 190 -11.14 5.23 13.03
C THR A 190 -11.09 3.75 13.39
N SER A 191 -11.98 3.31 14.29
CA SER A 191 -12.11 1.88 14.62
C SER A 191 -12.47 1.00 13.42
N SER A 192 -13.05 1.61 12.37
CA SER A 192 -13.35 0.94 11.10
C SER A 192 -12.14 0.76 10.19
N THR A 193 -11.03 1.46 10.44
CA THR A 193 -9.76 1.23 9.75
C THR A 193 -9.10 -0.01 10.36
N VAL A 194 -9.06 -1.10 9.58
CA VAL A 194 -8.57 -2.42 9.98
C VAL A 194 -7.43 -2.83 9.06
N GLY A 195 -6.47 -3.60 9.57
CA GLY A 195 -5.40 -4.15 8.74
C GLY A 195 -5.88 -5.37 7.96
N ILE A 196 -5.50 -5.51 6.69
CA ILE A 196 -5.88 -6.66 5.86
C ILE A 196 -4.65 -7.51 5.50
N PRO A 197 -4.81 -8.82 5.22
CA PRO A 197 -3.79 -9.58 4.51
C PRO A 197 -3.42 -8.83 3.23
N SER A 198 -2.12 -8.59 3.03
CA SER A 198 -1.69 -7.73 1.94
C SER A 198 -1.65 -8.51 0.62
N VAL A 199 -2.35 -7.98 -0.38
CA VAL A 199 -2.36 -8.49 -1.75
C VAL A 199 -2.09 -7.29 -2.65
N ARG A 200 -0.81 -7.09 -2.98
CA ARG A 200 -0.43 -5.98 -3.83
C ARG A 200 -0.62 -6.34 -5.28
N ILE A 201 -1.37 -5.50 -5.96
CA ILE A 201 -1.45 -5.51 -7.42
C ILE A 201 -0.74 -4.26 -7.95
N HIS A 202 -0.23 -4.33 -9.17
CA HIS A 202 0.53 -3.25 -9.78
C HIS A 202 0.10 -3.07 -11.24
N PRO A 203 0.04 -1.83 -11.77
CA PRO A 203 -0.53 -1.57 -13.10
C PRO A 203 0.18 -2.26 -14.27
N ASN A 204 1.46 -2.57 -14.10
CA ASN A 204 2.25 -3.28 -15.12
C ASN A 204 2.11 -4.80 -15.06
N TYR A 205 1.50 -5.34 -14.02
CA TYR A 205 1.41 -6.79 -13.77
C TYR A 205 -0.03 -7.29 -13.91
N THR A 206 -0.65 -6.89 -15.02
CA THR A 206 -1.98 -7.31 -15.43
C THR A 206 -1.88 -8.22 -16.65
N VAL A 207 -2.67 -9.30 -16.64
CA VAL A 207 -2.64 -10.35 -17.66
C VAL A 207 -4.04 -10.73 -18.10
N SER A 208 -4.16 -11.28 -19.30
CA SER A 208 -5.36 -11.89 -19.84
C SER A 208 -5.18 -13.40 -19.87
N LEU A 209 -6.09 -14.11 -19.21
CA LEU A 209 -6.19 -15.57 -19.18
C LEU A 209 -7.61 -15.96 -19.60
N ASP A 210 -7.74 -16.74 -20.68
CA ASP A 210 -9.04 -17.17 -21.23
C ASP A 210 -10.02 -16.01 -21.50
N GLY A 211 -9.49 -14.88 -21.98
CA GLY A 211 -10.26 -13.67 -22.27
C GLY A 211 -10.70 -12.88 -21.03
N LYS A 212 -10.23 -13.26 -19.83
CA LYS A 212 -10.49 -12.56 -18.58
C LYS A 212 -9.23 -11.87 -18.08
N GLN A 213 -9.35 -10.59 -17.75
CA GLN A 213 -8.28 -9.84 -17.11
C GLN A 213 -8.06 -10.29 -15.66
N ARG A 214 -6.80 -10.44 -15.27
CA ARG A 214 -6.34 -10.83 -13.94
C ARG A 214 -5.14 -9.98 -13.52
N ALA A 215 -4.98 -9.77 -12.22
CA ALA A 215 -3.77 -9.18 -11.64
C ALA A 215 -2.82 -10.28 -11.15
N LEU A 216 -1.52 -10.11 -11.41
CA LEU A 216 -0.49 -10.88 -10.74
C LEU A 216 -0.17 -10.20 -9.39
N PRO A 217 -0.24 -10.91 -8.25
CA PRO A 217 0.22 -10.38 -6.98
C PRO A 217 1.73 -10.16 -7.00
N VAL A 218 2.17 -8.99 -6.51
CA VAL A 218 3.58 -8.65 -6.33
C VAL A 218 3.94 -8.55 -4.85
N ASN A 219 5.21 -8.75 -4.51
CA ASN A 219 5.68 -8.54 -3.16
C ASN A 219 5.86 -7.05 -2.82
N GLN A 220 6.11 -6.75 -1.55
CA GLN A 220 6.48 -5.40 -1.11
C GLN A 220 7.80 -4.94 -1.74
N THR A 221 8.05 -3.63 -1.75
CA THR A 221 9.26 -3.08 -2.37
C THR A 221 10.51 -3.38 -1.53
N VAL A 222 11.69 -3.22 -2.14
CA VAL A 222 12.97 -3.39 -1.43
C VAL A 222 13.13 -2.31 -0.35
N SER A 223 12.70 -1.08 -0.63
CA SER A 223 12.74 0.02 0.35
C SER A 223 11.87 -0.29 1.58
N GLU A 224 10.69 -0.86 1.39
CA GLU A 224 9.83 -1.24 2.51
C GLU A 224 10.38 -2.42 3.31
N LEU A 225 11.02 -3.40 2.66
CA LEU A 225 11.72 -4.46 3.39
C LEU A 225 12.81 -3.90 4.30
N LEU A 226 13.59 -2.94 3.81
CA LEU A 226 14.74 -2.38 4.52
C LEU A 226 14.32 -1.41 5.63
N LEU A 227 13.26 -0.62 5.41
CA LEU A 227 12.94 0.53 6.25
C LEU A 227 11.70 0.34 7.12
N CYS A 228 10.87 -0.66 6.85
CA CYS A 228 9.58 -0.79 7.53
C CYS A 228 9.41 -2.16 8.20
N SER A 229 8.62 -2.19 9.27
CA SER A 229 8.21 -3.43 9.90
C SER A 229 7.22 -4.23 9.04
N THR A 230 7.01 -5.50 9.41
CA THR A 230 6.01 -6.36 8.79
C THR A 230 4.67 -6.27 9.53
N GLU A 231 3.77 -5.42 9.05
CA GLU A 231 2.39 -5.34 9.53
C GLU A 231 1.38 -5.38 8.38
N ARG A 232 0.12 -5.58 8.76
CA ARG A 232 -1.03 -5.49 7.88
C ARG A 232 -1.43 -4.03 7.76
N LEU A 233 -1.31 -3.47 6.57
CA LEU A 233 -1.81 -2.14 6.27
C LEU A 233 -3.33 -2.20 6.02
N PRO A 234 -4.06 -1.11 6.20
CA PRO A 234 -5.47 -1.07 5.81
C PRO A 234 -5.65 -1.02 4.31
N GLY A 235 -6.80 -1.46 3.81
CA GLY A 235 -7.07 -1.51 2.36
C GLY A 235 -6.93 -0.16 1.65
N ILE A 236 -7.22 0.95 2.34
CA ILE A 236 -7.00 2.30 1.81
C ILE A 236 -5.52 2.61 1.55
N ALA A 237 -4.59 1.98 2.28
CA ALA A 237 -3.16 2.13 2.01
C ALA A 237 -2.77 1.52 0.67
N GLU A 238 -3.21 0.29 0.41
CA GLU A 238 -2.97 -0.38 -0.88
C GLU A 238 -3.68 0.32 -2.04
N PHE A 239 -4.87 0.88 -1.80
CA PHE A 239 -5.55 1.74 -2.77
C PHE A 239 -4.70 2.93 -3.17
N ILE A 240 -4.16 3.66 -2.18
CA ILE A 240 -3.34 4.84 -2.43
C ILE A 240 -2.02 4.47 -3.11
N GLN A 241 -1.41 3.35 -2.75
CA GLN A 241 -0.21 2.86 -3.44
C GLN A 241 -0.50 2.58 -4.92
N LEU A 242 -1.60 1.86 -5.22
CA LEU A 242 -1.98 1.57 -6.61
C LEU A 242 -2.30 2.85 -7.39
N GLU A 243 -3.05 3.78 -6.78
CA GLU A 243 -3.33 5.07 -7.39
C GLU A 243 -2.05 5.85 -7.70
N GLY A 244 -1.07 5.87 -6.78
CA GLY A 244 0.21 6.52 -7.00
C GLY A 244 0.96 5.94 -8.20
N ARG A 245 0.94 4.62 -8.37
CA ARG A 245 1.52 3.95 -9.56
C ARG A 245 0.75 4.28 -10.84
N LEU A 246 -0.58 4.34 -10.78
CA LEU A 246 -1.42 4.69 -11.95
C LEU A 246 -1.14 6.11 -12.43
N VAL A 247 -1.01 7.07 -11.52
CA VAL A 247 -0.65 8.45 -11.86
C VAL A 247 0.78 8.53 -12.41
N GLU A 248 1.73 7.88 -11.74
CA GLU A 248 3.15 8.01 -12.10
C GLU A 248 3.56 7.25 -13.36
N GLN A 249 3.00 6.05 -13.60
CA GLN A 249 3.45 5.16 -14.66
C GLN A 249 2.45 5.01 -15.82
N LYS A 250 1.17 5.26 -15.56
CA LYS A 250 0.10 5.21 -16.59
C LYS A 250 -0.45 6.59 -16.92
N GLU A 251 0.09 7.65 -16.31
CA GLU A 251 -0.28 9.06 -16.53
C GLU A 251 -1.80 9.30 -16.35
N TYR A 252 -2.43 8.58 -15.43
CA TYR A 252 -3.86 8.74 -15.19
C TYR A 252 -4.20 10.14 -14.70
N ASP A 253 -5.19 10.77 -15.33
CA ASP A 253 -5.70 12.08 -14.93
C ASP A 253 -6.72 11.99 -13.78
N SER A 254 -7.14 13.15 -13.27
CA SER A 254 -8.09 13.24 -12.15
C SER A 254 -9.44 12.58 -12.43
N GLU A 255 -9.90 12.55 -13.69
CA GLU A 255 -11.17 11.91 -14.06
C GLU A 255 -11.03 10.39 -14.02
N GLN A 256 -9.92 9.85 -14.54
CA GLN A 256 -9.60 8.42 -14.45
C GLN A 256 -9.43 7.96 -13.00
N ILE A 257 -8.77 8.76 -12.15
CA ILE A 257 -8.65 8.46 -10.72
C ILE A 257 -10.01 8.49 -10.02
N ARG A 258 -10.91 9.41 -10.40
CA ARG A 258 -12.28 9.43 -9.87
C ARG A 258 -13.03 8.15 -10.23
N VAL A 259 -12.92 7.68 -11.47
CA VAL A 259 -13.52 6.42 -11.93
C VAL A 259 -12.96 5.23 -11.15
N PHE A 260 -11.62 5.16 -11.01
CA PHE A 260 -10.95 4.13 -10.20
C PHE A 260 -11.49 4.10 -8.75
N PHE A 261 -11.55 5.27 -8.10
CA PHE A 261 -12.08 5.40 -6.74
C PHE A 261 -13.55 4.99 -6.61
N ASP A 262 -14.41 5.45 -7.54
CA ASP A 262 -15.84 5.15 -7.50
C ASP A 262 -16.13 3.66 -7.66
N HIS A 263 -15.31 2.96 -8.46
CA HIS A 263 -15.41 1.51 -8.62
C HIS A 263 -14.89 0.76 -7.39
N TRP A 264 -13.73 1.16 -6.83
CA TRP A 264 -13.23 0.59 -5.58
C TRP A 264 -14.23 0.72 -4.43
N LYS A 265 -14.80 1.92 -4.27
CA LYS A 265 -15.77 2.25 -3.22
C LYS A 265 -17.02 1.37 -3.24
N LYS A 266 -17.46 0.92 -4.43
CA LYS A 266 -18.64 0.07 -4.60
C LYS A 266 -18.40 -1.36 -4.14
N GLU A 267 -17.17 -1.85 -4.23
CA GLU A 267 -16.82 -3.23 -3.91
C GLU A 267 -16.42 -3.42 -2.45
N VAL A 268 -15.69 -2.47 -1.85
CA VAL A 268 -15.23 -2.58 -0.44
C VAL A 268 -16.35 -2.45 0.58
N PRO A 269 -16.20 -2.97 1.81
CA PRO A 269 -17.17 -2.74 2.88
C PRO A 269 -17.44 -1.25 3.08
N ALA A 270 -18.72 -0.85 3.14
CA ALA A 270 -19.13 0.57 3.19
C ALA A 270 -18.49 1.38 4.34
N GLN A 271 -18.10 0.71 5.42
CA GLN A 271 -17.39 1.31 6.55
C GLN A 271 -15.94 1.72 6.25
N TRP A 272 -15.31 1.16 5.21
CA TRP A 272 -13.93 1.48 4.79
C TRP A 272 -13.87 2.66 3.83
N SER A 273 -14.89 2.84 3.01
CA SER A 273 -15.02 3.95 2.05
C SER A 273 -15.95 5.07 2.53
N GLY A 274 -16.44 4.97 3.77
CA GLY A 274 -17.28 5.99 4.39
C GLY A 274 -16.52 7.29 4.68
N ARG A 275 -17.26 8.40 4.74
CA ARG A 275 -16.68 9.75 4.93
C ARG A 275 -15.73 9.85 6.14
N ARG A 276 -16.03 9.15 7.23
CA ARG A 276 -15.17 9.13 8.43
C ARG A 276 -13.87 8.37 8.21
N ALA A 277 -13.91 7.24 7.51
CA ALA A 277 -12.74 6.40 7.23
C ALA A 277 -11.78 7.08 6.23
N LEU A 278 -12.32 7.91 5.34
CA LEU A 278 -11.53 8.68 4.37
C LEU A 278 -11.10 10.06 4.88
N SER A 279 -11.60 10.50 6.04
CA SER A 279 -11.36 11.84 6.57
C SER A 279 -9.89 12.08 6.92
N THR A 280 -9.38 13.25 6.53
CA THR A 280 -7.98 13.65 6.72
C THR A 280 -7.61 13.71 8.20
N VAL A 281 -8.52 14.21 9.04
CA VAL A 281 -8.31 14.32 10.51
C VAL A 281 -8.37 12.97 11.21
N LEU A 282 -8.98 11.96 10.58
CA LEU A 282 -9.20 10.62 11.13
C LEU A 282 -8.33 9.55 10.45
N GLY A 283 -7.19 9.95 9.87
CA GLY A 283 -6.21 9.00 9.32
C GLY A 283 -6.70 8.26 8.08
N GLY A 284 -7.48 8.95 7.25
CA GLY A 284 -7.94 8.46 5.95
C GLY A 284 -6.91 8.60 4.82
N ALA A 285 -7.35 8.94 3.61
CA ALA A 285 -6.54 8.86 2.40
C ALA A 285 -5.20 9.62 2.48
N TRP A 286 -5.18 10.83 3.02
CA TRP A 286 -4.02 11.71 2.98
C TRP A 286 -2.81 11.24 3.81
N ILE A 287 -3.02 10.55 4.95
CA ILE A 287 -1.88 9.98 5.70
C ILE A 287 -1.27 8.80 4.94
N TRP A 288 -2.09 8.05 4.21
CA TRP A 288 -1.61 6.96 3.36
C TRP A 288 -0.96 7.47 2.08
N ARG A 289 -1.34 8.66 1.59
CA ARG A 289 -0.59 9.37 0.54
C ARG A 289 0.77 9.81 1.03
N TYR A 290 0.82 10.38 2.24
CA TYR A 290 2.09 10.71 2.89
C TYR A 290 3.00 9.49 3.01
N TYR A 291 2.44 8.36 3.45
CA TYR A 291 3.14 7.08 3.47
C TYR A 291 3.66 6.66 2.09
N ASP A 292 2.82 6.65 1.05
CA ASP A 292 3.22 6.27 -0.31
C ASP A 292 4.35 7.16 -0.82
N VAL A 293 4.25 8.49 -0.65
CA VAL A 293 5.30 9.43 -1.09
C VAL A 293 6.62 9.22 -0.33
N LEU A 294 6.58 8.84 0.95
CA LEU A 294 7.80 8.46 1.68
C LEU A 294 8.43 7.18 1.11
N VAL A 295 7.62 6.18 0.75
CA VAL A 295 8.11 4.96 0.09
C VAL A 295 8.71 5.28 -1.29
N VAL A 296 8.04 6.13 -2.07
CA VAL A 296 8.56 6.62 -3.37
C VAL A 296 9.90 7.31 -3.19
N ASN A 297 10.00 8.25 -2.23
CA ASN A 297 11.25 8.92 -1.91
C ASN A 297 12.36 7.93 -1.53
N ALA A 298 12.03 6.90 -0.73
CA ALA A 298 12.98 5.85 -0.40
C ALA A 298 13.40 5.03 -1.63
N GLU A 299 12.48 4.67 -2.53
CA GLU A 299 12.84 3.97 -3.76
C GLU A 299 13.72 4.83 -4.69
N SER A 300 13.43 6.13 -4.79
CA SER A 300 14.25 7.06 -5.55
C SER A 300 15.67 7.14 -5.01
N VAL A 301 15.84 7.22 -3.69
CA VAL A 301 17.18 7.16 -3.06
C VAL A 301 17.82 5.79 -3.25
N LEU A 302 17.06 4.71 -3.16
CA LEU A 302 17.55 3.35 -3.33
C LEU A 302 18.18 3.15 -4.72
N TYR A 303 17.47 3.55 -5.77
CA TYR A 303 17.85 3.33 -7.17
C TYR A 303 18.57 4.53 -7.80
N GLY A 304 18.76 5.64 -7.08
CA GLY A 304 19.42 6.84 -7.62
C GLY A 304 18.59 7.59 -8.68
N ASP A 305 17.26 7.55 -8.58
CA ASP A 305 16.34 8.25 -9.49
C ASP A 305 16.12 9.70 -9.01
N GLU A 306 16.92 10.62 -9.55
CA GLU A 306 16.89 12.05 -9.16
C GLU A 306 15.56 12.72 -9.50
N SER A 307 14.95 12.41 -10.65
CA SER A 307 13.69 13.02 -11.09
C SER A 307 12.55 12.65 -10.16
N ARG A 308 12.42 11.35 -9.85
CA ARG A 308 11.40 10.83 -8.93
C ARG A 308 11.66 11.33 -7.50
N TYR A 309 12.92 11.47 -7.10
CA TYR A 309 13.31 12.06 -5.81
C TYR A 309 12.84 13.51 -5.70
N GLU A 310 13.11 14.36 -6.70
CA GLU A 310 12.70 15.77 -6.69
C GLU A 310 11.18 15.91 -6.62
N SER A 311 10.44 15.10 -7.38
CA SER A 311 8.97 15.07 -7.34
C SER A 311 8.44 14.74 -5.94
N ALA A 312 8.97 13.68 -5.32
CA ALA A 312 8.59 13.28 -3.97
C ALA A 312 8.93 14.36 -2.93
N GLN A 313 10.12 14.97 -3.01
CA GLN A 313 10.53 16.06 -2.13
C GLN A 313 9.64 17.30 -2.27
N ASN A 314 9.21 17.64 -3.49
CA ASN A 314 8.31 18.76 -3.72
C ASN A 314 6.96 18.54 -3.05
N TRP A 315 6.37 17.35 -3.17
CA TRP A 315 5.15 17.01 -2.45
C TRP A 315 5.36 17.04 -0.93
N LEU A 316 6.48 16.51 -0.43
CA LEU A 316 6.79 16.50 1.00
C LEU A 316 6.93 17.91 1.58
N LYS A 317 7.46 18.90 0.83
CA LYS A 317 7.51 20.30 1.27
C LYS A 317 6.12 20.90 1.52
N ASP A 318 5.13 20.49 0.73
CA ASP A 318 3.74 20.95 0.84
C ASP A 318 2.96 20.30 1.99
N VAL A 319 3.48 19.24 2.62
CA VAL A 319 2.85 18.59 3.77
C VAL A 319 2.68 19.57 4.94
N SER A 320 3.58 20.53 5.12
CA SER A 320 3.45 21.59 6.13
C SER A 320 2.14 22.39 5.97
N ARG A 321 1.72 22.67 4.73
CA ARG A 321 0.46 23.36 4.41
C ARG A 321 -0.75 22.46 4.70
N LEU A 322 -0.66 21.16 4.34
CA LEU A 322 -1.69 20.18 4.69
C LEU A 322 -1.87 20.07 6.20
N GLN A 323 -0.78 20.08 6.96
CA GLN A 323 -0.80 20.04 8.42
C GLN A 323 -1.38 21.31 9.04
N ALA A 324 -1.09 22.48 8.49
CA ALA A 324 -1.74 23.73 8.91
C ALA A 324 -3.27 23.66 8.70
N HIS A 325 -3.71 23.15 7.53
CA HIS A 325 -5.13 22.93 7.26
C HIS A 325 -5.77 21.93 8.24
N LEU A 326 -5.07 20.83 8.56
CA LEU A 326 -5.50 19.88 9.60
C LEU A 326 -5.65 20.55 10.96
N GLY A 327 -4.74 21.45 11.33
CA GLY A 327 -4.85 22.26 12.55
C GLY A 327 -6.18 23.00 12.60
N VAL A 328 -6.55 23.67 11.51
CA VAL A 328 -7.84 24.37 11.38
C VAL A 328 -9.02 23.39 11.49
N LEU A 329 -8.95 22.23 10.84
CA LEU A 329 -10.01 21.22 10.91
C LEU A 329 -10.19 20.65 12.33
N ARG A 330 -9.09 20.45 13.07
CA ARG A 330 -9.16 20.02 14.48
C ARG A 330 -9.83 21.07 15.36
N VAL A 331 -9.61 22.36 15.11
CA VAL A 331 -10.32 23.45 15.81
C VAL A 331 -11.83 23.36 15.55
N TRP A 332 -12.26 23.24 14.29
CA TRP A 332 -13.68 23.06 13.98
C TRP A 332 -14.27 21.81 14.66
N LYS A 333 -13.54 20.70 14.66
CA LYS A 333 -13.98 19.48 15.33
C LYS A 333 -14.09 19.65 16.85
N SER A 334 -13.19 20.41 17.48
CA SER A 334 -13.24 20.71 18.91
C SER A 334 -14.44 21.57 19.31
N GLY A 335 -14.95 22.40 18.40
CA GLY A 335 -16.17 23.21 18.62
C GLY A 335 -17.40 22.37 18.97
N VAL A 336 -17.46 21.11 18.53
CA VAL A 336 -18.50 20.15 18.93
C VAL A 336 -18.48 19.91 20.44
N TRP A 337 -17.30 19.64 21.00
CA TRP A 337 -17.12 19.40 22.44
C TRP A 337 -17.35 20.65 23.27
N VAL A 338 -16.94 21.82 22.77
CA VAL A 338 -17.25 23.10 23.42
C VAL A 338 -18.76 23.30 23.49
N GLY A 339 -19.48 23.10 22.38
CA GLY A 339 -20.94 23.24 22.35
C GLY A 339 -21.65 22.24 23.27
N LEU A 340 -21.23 20.97 23.29
CA LEU A 340 -21.75 19.95 24.21
C LEU A 340 -21.51 20.33 25.68
N THR A 341 -20.30 20.76 26.02
CA THR A 341 -19.94 21.16 27.39
C THR A 341 -20.76 22.37 27.82
N THR A 342 -20.97 23.36 26.95
CA THR A 342 -21.83 24.51 27.21
C THR A 342 -23.27 24.09 27.53
N MET A 343 -23.82 23.08 26.83
CA MET A 343 -25.15 22.55 27.14
C MET A 343 -25.18 21.84 28.51
N VAL A 344 -24.14 21.07 28.84
CA VAL A 344 -24.02 20.42 30.16
C VAL A 344 -23.93 21.46 31.28
N VAL A 345 -23.10 22.49 31.09
CA VAL A 345 -22.98 23.61 32.03
C VAL A 345 -24.33 24.32 32.18
N ALA A 346 -25.04 24.59 31.09
CA ALA A 346 -26.36 25.21 31.15
C ALA A 346 -27.37 24.38 31.97
N TYR A 347 -27.36 23.05 31.81
CA TYR A 347 -28.21 22.15 32.59
C TYR A 347 -27.88 22.18 34.09
N TYR A 348 -26.60 22.05 34.46
CA TYR A 348 -26.20 22.06 35.86
C TYR A 348 -26.36 23.44 36.51
N SER A 349 -26.11 24.52 35.76
CA SER A 349 -26.32 25.89 36.26
C SER A 349 -27.79 26.16 36.56
N TRP A 350 -28.71 25.62 35.75
CA TRP A 350 -30.14 25.63 36.03
C TRP A 350 -30.48 24.79 37.26
N GLN A 351 -29.96 23.56 37.34
CA GLN A 351 -30.25 22.64 38.44
C GLN A 351 -29.76 23.14 39.81
N LEU A 352 -28.67 23.90 39.84
CA LEU A 352 -28.10 24.50 41.04
C LEU A 352 -28.69 25.88 41.39
N ASP A 353 -29.76 26.30 40.70
CA ASP A 353 -30.39 27.63 40.83
C ASP A 353 -29.44 28.82 40.62
N SER A 354 -28.29 28.58 39.98
CA SER A 354 -27.29 29.61 39.68
C SER A 354 -27.65 30.46 38.45
N MET A 355 -28.58 29.99 37.63
CA MET A 355 -29.10 30.68 36.45
C MET A 355 -30.62 30.54 36.34
N THR A 356 -31.29 31.56 35.79
CA THR A 356 -32.72 31.47 35.46
C THR A 356 -32.97 30.47 34.33
N THR A 357 -34.20 29.96 34.25
CA THR A 357 -34.61 29.04 33.17
C THR A 357 -34.37 29.63 31.78
N SER A 358 -34.70 30.91 31.55
CA SER A 358 -34.50 31.57 30.25
C SER A 358 -33.03 31.72 29.88
N ALA A 359 -32.17 32.11 30.85
CA ALA A 359 -30.73 32.22 30.63
C ALA A 359 -30.11 30.85 30.32
N SER A 360 -30.54 29.80 31.03
CA SER A 360 -30.04 28.44 30.84
C SER A 360 -30.46 27.87 29.48
N ILE A 361 -31.72 28.08 29.07
CA ILE A 361 -32.19 27.69 27.72
C ILE A 361 -31.41 28.45 26.63
N GLY A 362 -31.19 29.75 26.80
CA GLY A 362 -30.41 30.55 25.86
C GLY A 362 -28.97 30.05 25.71
N LEU A 363 -28.32 29.71 26.82
CA LEU A 363 -26.96 29.15 26.84
C LEU A 363 -26.91 27.75 26.18
N ALA A 364 -27.89 26.90 26.47
CA ALA A 364 -28.00 25.59 25.84
C ALA A 364 -28.21 25.70 24.32
N ALA A 365 -29.08 26.62 23.88
CA ALA A 365 -29.31 26.88 22.46
C ALA A 365 -28.03 27.39 21.76
N LEU A 366 -27.27 28.28 22.40
CA LEU A 366 -25.97 28.73 21.89
C LEU A 366 -24.98 27.55 21.77
N GLY A 367 -24.92 26.68 22.78
CA GLY A 367 -24.10 25.46 22.75
C GLY A 367 -24.47 24.53 21.60
N ALA A 368 -25.77 24.34 21.34
CA ALA A 368 -26.27 23.56 20.21
C ALA A 368 -25.87 24.18 18.86
N ILE A 369 -26.01 25.50 18.69
CA ILE A 369 -25.61 26.22 17.47
C ILE A 369 -24.11 26.08 17.22
N ILE A 370 -23.28 26.27 18.25
CA ILE A 370 -21.82 26.11 18.15
C ILE A 370 -21.48 24.67 17.74
N SER A 371 -22.10 23.67 18.37
CA SER A 371 -21.82 22.26 18.09
C SER A 371 -22.19 21.88 16.66
N LEU A 372 -23.41 22.19 16.23
CA LEU A 372 -23.91 21.87 14.89
C LEU A 372 -23.16 22.65 13.80
N GLY A 373 -22.97 23.96 14.01
CA GLY A 373 -22.25 24.83 13.07
C GLY A 373 -20.80 24.41 12.90
N SER A 374 -20.11 24.07 13.99
CA SER A 374 -18.72 23.62 13.93
C SER A 374 -18.57 22.25 13.26
N ASN A 375 -19.47 21.30 13.54
CA ASN A 375 -19.50 20.01 12.86
C ASN A 375 -19.79 20.16 11.37
N PHE A 376 -20.73 21.02 10.98
CA PHE A 376 -21.03 21.31 9.58
C PHE A 376 -19.81 21.91 8.86
N LEU A 377 -19.16 22.90 9.48
CA LEU A 377 -17.96 23.53 8.91
C LEU A 377 -16.78 22.57 8.82
N TYR A 378 -16.58 21.71 9.82
CA TYR A 378 -15.58 20.64 9.76
C TYR A 378 -15.80 19.77 8.52
N TRP A 379 -17.01 19.24 8.34
CA TRP A 379 -17.32 18.36 7.23
C TRP A 379 -17.28 19.07 5.87
N LYS A 380 -17.68 20.33 5.81
CA LYS A 380 -17.60 21.15 4.60
C LYS A 380 -16.15 21.46 4.18
N LYS A 381 -15.23 21.58 5.14
CA LYS A 381 -13.83 21.96 4.92
C LYS A 381 -12.86 20.78 4.86
N ASP A 382 -13.24 19.60 5.35
CA ASP A 382 -12.44 18.39 5.21
C ASP A 382 -12.31 18.08 3.71
N PRO A 383 -11.07 18.08 3.16
CA PRO A 383 -10.88 17.91 1.74
C PRO A 383 -11.43 16.54 1.30
N PRO A 384 -11.95 16.44 0.07
CA PRO A 384 -12.30 15.15 -0.49
C PRO A 384 -11.03 14.27 -0.56
N ALA A 385 -11.25 12.95 -0.53
CA ALA A 385 -10.16 12.01 -0.67
C ALA A 385 -9.61 11.96 -2.10
N PHE A 386 -10.50 12.19 -3.09
CA PHE A 386 -10.26 12.16 -4.54
C PHE A 386 -11.17 13.16 -5.24
#